data_AF-A0A261ESI3-F1
#
_entry.id   AF-A0A261ESI3-F1
#
_cell.length_a   1.000
_cell.length_b   1.000
_cell.length_c   1.000
_cell.angle_alpha   90.00
_cell.angle_beta   90.00
_cell.angle_gamma   90.00
#
_symmetry.space_group_name_H-M   'P 1'
#
loop_
_entity.id
_entity.type
_entity.pdbx_description
1 polymer ?
#
loop_
_entity_poly.entity_id
_entity_poly.type
_entity_poly.pdbx_seq_one_letter_code
_entity_poly.pdbx_strand_id
1 'polypeptide(L)'
;MLVFYGHMYIDDPSDVSLRPTRRESYDQTTDRHVQVKTLLYKRLDRVLDQLQDPHLTVSQQNQLFREKEEIKADIASIRVDGSEQDYQRLRDKYRHK
;
A
#
# COMPACT_ATOMS: atom_id res chain seq x y z
N MET A 1 -9.17 -23.34 50.32
CA MET A 1 -10.44 -23.00 49.66
C MET A 1 -10.32 -21.59 49.11
N LEU A 2 -10.25 -21.47 47.78
CA LEU A 2 -11.29 -20.90 46.89
C LEU A 2 -11.15 -19.36 46.74
N VAL A 3 -10.28 -18.87 45.82
CA VAL A 3 -10.59 -18.23 44.51
C VAL A 3 -11.74 -17.20 44.48
N PHE A 4 -11.48 -15.95 44.03
CA PHE A 4 -11.89 -15.40 42.72
C PHE A 4 -12.03 -13.84 42.63
N TYR A 5 -11.58 -13.33 41.48
CA TYR A 5 -12.07 -12.22 40.62
C TYR A 5 -12.20 -10.75 41.09
N GLY A 6 -11.57 -9.90 40.26
CA GLY A 6 -12.12 -8.63 39.77
C GLY A 6 -12.17 -7.49 40.78
N HIS A 7 -12.31 -6.22 40.44
CA HIS A 7 -12.39 -5.45 39.21
C HIS A 7 -12.55 -3.99 39.70
N MET A 8 -12.06 -3.01 38.92
CA MET A 8 -12.40 -1.58 39.03
C MET A 8 -12.09 -0.84 40.34
N TYR A 9 -11.13 0.09 40.28
CA TYR A 9 -11.30 1.39 40.93
C TYR A 9 -10.98 2.52 39.93
N ILE A 10 -12.09 3.09 39.46
CA ILE A 10 -12.33 4.51 39.20
C ILE A 10 -11.64 5.11 37.97
N ASP A 11 -12.40 5.03 36.88
CA ASP A 11 -12.56 6.03 35.84
C ASP A 11 -12.59 7.44 36.46
N ASP A 12 -11.47 8.15 36.38
CA ASP A 12 -11.42 9.60 36.52
C ASP A 12 -11.75 10.19 35.15
N PRO A 13 -12.91 10.86 34.96
CA PRO A 13 -13.30 11.39 33.66
C PRO A 13 -12.57 12.70 33.29
N SER A 14 -11.51 13.09 34.02
CA SER A 14 -10.84 14.40 33.86
C SER A 14 -9.36 14.35 33.50
N ASP A 15 -8.74 13.16 33.33
CA ASP A 15 -7.33 13.02 32.91
C ASP A 15 -7.14 12.20 31.62
N VAL A 16 -7.80 12.61 30.53
CA VAL A 16 -7.48 12.16 29.16
C VAL A 16 -7.05 13.32 28.28
N SER A 17 -6.23 14.23 28.82
CA SER A 17 -5.41 15.07 27.98
C SER A 17 -4.10 14.35 27.65
N LEU A 18 -3.98 14.00 26.36
CA LEU A 18 -2.75 13.85 25.57
C LEU A 18 -2.41 12.43 25.05
N ARG A 19 -3.05 12.17 23.89
CA ARG A 19 -2.57 11.46 22.68
C ARG A 19 -3.06 10.02 22.46
N PRO A 20 -4.08 9.87 21.61
CA PRO A 20 -4.16 8.81 20.62
C PRO A 20 -3.92 9.42 19.23
N THR A 21 -2.67 9.66 18.84
CA THR A 21 -2.37 10.12 17.45
C THR A 21 -1.34 9.26 16.73
N ARG A 22 -0.98 8.11 17.29
CA ARG A 22 0.00 7.20 16.68
C ARG A 22 -0.59 5.89 16.16
N ARG A 23 -1.66 5.36 16.76
CA ARG A 23 -2.27 4.10 16.32
C ARG A 23 -3.12 4.26 15.06
N GLU A 24 -3.96 5.29 14.98
CA GLU A 24 -4.76 5.54 13.76
C GLU A 24 -3.90 5.92 12.55
N SER A 25 -2.85 6.72 12.74
CA SER A 25 -1.94 7.12 11.66
C SER A 25 -1.16 5.92 11.11
N TYR A 26 -0.74 4.98 11.98
CA TYR A 26 -0.04 3.77 11.55
C TYR A 26 -0.96 2.85 10.72
N ASP A 27 -2.22 2.73 11.11
CA ASP A 27 -3.22 1.94 10.39
C ASP A 27 -3.51 2.56 9.01
N GLN A 28 -3.71 3.88 8.94
CA GLN A 28 -3.94 4.60 7.69
C GLN A 28 -2.73 4.58 6.74
N THR A 29 -1.51 4.76 7.25
CA THR A 29 -0.30 4.70 6.41
C THR A 29 -0.07 3.29 5.88
N THR A 30 -0.29 2.27 6.71
CA THR A 30 -0.21 0.86 6.28
C THR A 30 -1.25 0.53 5.23
N ASP A 31 -2.51 0.94 5.43
CA ASP A 31 -3.60 0.76 4.46
C ASP A 31 -3.29 1.45 3.12
N ARG A 32 -2.81 2.70 3.12
CA ARG A 32 -2.38 3.39 1.89
C ARG A 32 -1.26 2.66 1.17
N HIS A 33 -0.27 2.15 1.89
CA HIS A 33 0.84 1.39 1.29
C HIS A 33 0.33 0.09 0.64
N VAL A 34 -0.62 -0.60 1.29
CA VAL A 34 -1.28 -1.79 0.73
C VAL A 34 -2.08 -1.43 -0.52
N GLN A 35 -2.81 -0.31 -0.52
CA GLN A 35 -3.55 0.16 -1.70
C GLN A 35 -2.61 0.44 -2.88
N VAL A 36 -1.50 1.14 -2.66
CA VAL A 36 -0.52 1.45 -3.73
C VAL A 36 0.12 0.17 -4.28
N LYS A 37 0.53 -0.76 -3.40
CA LYS A 37 1.03 -2.07 -3.83
C LYS A 37 -0.02 -2.79 -4.68
N THR A 38 -1.25 -2.84 -4.21
CA THR A 38 -2.37 -3.47 -4.93
C THR A 38 -2.59 -2.85 -6.31
N LEU A 39 -2.52 -1.53 -6.43
CA LEU A 39 -2.64 -0.83 -7.71
C LEU A 39 -1.50 -1.21 -8.68
N LEU A 40 -0.26 -1.23 -8.20
CA LEU A 40 0.90 -1.62 -9.00
C LEU A 40 0.79 -3.07 -9.48
N TYR A 41 0.41 -4.00 -8.60
CA TYR A 41 0.21 -5.40 -8.98
C TYR A 41 -0.93 -5.58 -9.98
N LYS A 42 -2.06 -4.88 -9.80
CA LYS A 42 -3.17 -4.89 -10.77
C LYS A 42 -2.74 -4.35 -12.14
N ARG A 43 -1.91 -3.31 -12.18
CA ARG A 43 -1.41 -2.77 -13.45
C ARG A 43 -0.43 -3.74 -14.12
N LEU A 44 0.46 -4.34 -13.34
CA LEU A 44 1.37 -5.38 -13.83
C LEU A 44 0.59 -6.55 -14.45
N ASP A 45 -0.44 -7.02 -13.76
CA ASP A 45 -1.31 -8.10 -14.24
C ASP A 45 -1.98 -7.73 -15.58
N ARG A 46 -2.54 -6.52 -15.69
CA ARG A 46 -3.10 -6.01 -16.95
C ARG A 46 -2.08 -5.96 -18.09
N VAL A 47 -0.85 -5.51 -17.81
CA VAL A 47 0.21 -5.47 -18.83
C VAL A 47 0.61 -6.89 -19.26
N LEU A 48 0.65 -7.84 -18.33
CA LEU A 48 0.93 -9.24 -18.63
C LEU A 48 -0.21 -9.91 -19.42
N ASP A 49 -1.47 -9.58 -19.12
CA ASP A 49 -2.63 -9.99 -19.89
C ASP A 49 -2.56 -9.44 -21.32
N GLN A 50 -2.27 -8.15 -21.48
CA GLN A 50 -2.08 -7.55 -22.80
C GLN A 50 -0.94 -8.22 -23.56
N LEU A 51 0.19 -8.53 -22.92
CA LEU A 51 1.32 -9.25 -23.56
C LEU A 51 0.97 -10.66 -24.06
N GLN A 52 -0.12 -11.27 -23.58
CA GLN A 52 -0.61 -12.55 -24.09
C GLN A 52 -1.41 -12.41 -25.38
N ASP A 53 -1.79 -11.19 -25.78
CA ASP A 53 -2.50 -10.94 -27.02
C ASP A 53 -1.62 -11.27 -28.25
N PRO A 54 -2.02 -12.25 -29.08
CA PRO A 54 -1.23 -12.69 -30.23
C PRO A 54 -1.26 -11.69 -31.40
N HIS A 55 -2.12 -10.67 -31.35
CA HIS A 55 -2.24 -9.65 -32.39
C HIS A 55 -1.37 -8.41 -32.11
N LEU A 56 -0.63 -8.41 -31.00
CA LEU A 56 0.30 -7.34 -30.69
C LEU A 56 1.40 -7.21 -31.74
N THR A 57 1.59 -5.99 -32.21
CA THR A 57 2.75 -5.63 -33.02
C THR A 57 4.04 -5.66 -32.17
N VAL A 58 5.19 -5.84 -32.83
CA VAL A 58 6.51 -5.79 -32.17
C VAL A 58 6.72 -4.48 -31.41
N SER A 59 6.19 -3.36 -31.93
CA SER A 59 6.28 -2.05 -31.28
C SER A 59 5.46 -2.01 -29.99
N GLN A 60 4.23 -2.51 -30.01
CA GLN A 60 3.36 -2.58 -28.84
C GLN A 60 3.89 -3.56 -27.79
N GLN A 61 4.41 -4.73 -28.20
CA GLN A 61 5.10 -5.65 -27.29
C GLN A 61 6.26 -4.95 -26.60
N ASN A 62 7.14 -4.28 -27.33
CA ASN A 62 8.27 -3.54 -26.74
C ASN A 62 7.81 -2.46 -25.76
N GLN A 63 6.71 -1.75 -26.07
CA GLN A 63 6.14 -0.76 -25.15
C GLN A 63 5.62 -1.42 -23.87
N LEU A 64 4.88 -2.52 -23.98
CA LEU A 64 4.36 -3.27 -22.82
C LEU A 64 5.48 -3.90 -21.99
N PHE A 65 6.55 -4.40 -22.62
CA PHE A 65 7.73 -4.88 -21.91
C PHE A 65 8.41 -3.77 -21.12
N ARG A 66 8.55 -2.57 -21.69
CA ARG A 66 9.08 -1.40 -20.96
C ARG A 66 8.19 -1.00 -19.80
N GLU A 67 6.86 -0.96 -20.01
CA GLU A 67 5.91 -0.63 -18.94
C GLU A 67 5.95 -1.67 -17.82
N LYS A 68 6.03 -2.97 -18.15
CA LYS A 68 6.20 -4.06 -17.19
C LYS A 68 7.45 -3.88 -16.33
N GLU A 69 8.60 -3.60 -16.94
CA GLU A 69 9.86 -3.44 -16.22
C GLU A 69 9.86 -2.17 -15.35
N GLU A 70 9.23 -1.09 -15.81
CA GLU A 70 9.02 0.11 -15.01
C GLU A 70 8.18 -0.18 -13.75
N ILE A 71 7.05 -0.87 -13.91
CA ILE A 71 6.18 -1.23 -12.78
C ILE A 71 6.91 -2.14 -11.79
N LYS A 72 7.73 -3.09 -12.28
CA LYS A 72 8.53 -3.97 -11.41
C LYS A 72 9.59 -3.18 -10.64
N ALA A 73 10.24 -2.20 -11.28
CA ALA A 73 11.18 -1.30 -10.61
C ALA A 73 10.48 -0.46 -9.53
N ASP A 74 9.30 0.08 -9.83
CA ASP A 74 8.49 0.83 -8.86
C ASP A 74 8.08 -0.05 -7.65
N ILE A 75 7.67 -1.31 -7.88
CA ILE A 75 7.38 -2.28 -6.81
C ILE A 75 8.63 -2.61 -5.98
N ALA A 76 9.78 -2.78 -6.61
CA ALA A 76 11.04 -3.06 -5.92
C ALA A 76 11.48 -1.87 -5.05
N SER A 77 11.33 -0.65 -5.57
CA SER A 77 11.66 0.60 -4.86
C SER A 77 10.90 0.73 -3.54
N ILE A 78 9.59 0.43 -3.54
CA ILE A 78 8.79 0.50 -2.30
C ILE A 78 9.01 -0.65 -1.32
N ARG A 79 9.59 -1.77 -1.77
CA ARG A 79 9.83 -2.96 -0.93
C ARG A 79 11.09 -2.83 -0.08
N VAL A 80 12.11 -2.15 -0.59
CA VAL A 80 13.43 -2.07 0.06
C VAL A 80 13.48 -0.95 1.11
N ASP A 81 12.93 0.24 0.81
CA ASP A 81 12.99 1.38 1.73
C ASP A 81 11.95 2.47 1.41
N GLY A 82 10.78 2.09 0.86
CA GLY A 82 9.79 3.07 0.40
C GLY A 82 9.34 4.01 1.52
N SER A 83 9.62 5.31 1.38
CA SER A 83 9.11 6.35 2.29
C SER A 83 7.66 6.70 1.94
N GLU A 84 6.90 7.32 2.86
CA GLU A 84 5.53 7.79 2.57
C GLU A 84 5.48 8.68 1.31
N GLN A 85 6.53 9.48 1.07
CA GLN A 85 6.66 10.28 -0.15
C GLN A 85 6.74 9.45 -1.43
N ASP A 86 7.42 8.30 -1.41
CA ASP A 86 7.50 7.38 -2.55
C ASP A 86 6.14 6.75 -2.84
N TYR A 87 5.45 6.29 -1.79
CA TYR A 87 4.10 5.75 -1.91
C TYR A 87 3.11 6.80 -2.44
N GLN A 88 3.21 8.05 -1.96
CA GLN A 88 2.41 9.16 -2.45
C GLN A 88 2.72 9.45 -3.93
N ARG A 89 4.00 9.58 -4.29
CA ARG A 89 4.43 9.82 -5.68
C ARG A 89 3.93 8.73 -6.62
N LEU A 90 4.05 7.46 -6.23
CA LEU A 90 3.57 6.32 -7.02
C LEU A 90 2.05 6.33 -7.10
N ARG A 91 1.35 6.60 -6.00
CA ARG A 91 -0.11 6.74 -6.00
C ARG A 91 -0.54 7.79 -7.01
N ASP A 92 0.08 8.97 -7.01
CA ASP A 92 -0.27 10.04 -7.94
C ASP A 92 0.11 9.69 -9.40
N LYS A 93 1.28 9.07 -9.63
CA LYS A 93 1.71 8.58 -10.96
C LYS A 93 0.72 7.60 -11.58
N TYR A 94 0.19 6.66 -10.79
CA TYR A 94 -0.67 5.57 -11.27
C TYR A 94 -2.18 5.86 -11.14
N ARG A 95 -2.58 6.91 -10.42
CA ARG A 95 -3.99 7.34 -10.31
C ARG A 95 -4.46 8.12 -11.53
N HIS A 96 -3.55 8.77 -12.26
CA HIS A 96 -3.85 9.62 -13.42
C HIS A 96 -3.62 8.94 -14.78
N LYS A 97 -3.28 7.64 -14.81
CA LYS A 97 -2.81 6.92 -16.02
C LYS A 97 -3.66 5.70 -16.37
#